data_AF-A0A969VJ95-F1
#
_entry.id   AF-A0A969VJ95-F1
#
_cell.length_a   1.000
_cell.length_b   1.000
_cell.length_c   1.000
_cell.angle_alpha   90.00
_cell.angle_beta   90.00
_cell.angle_gamma   90.00
#
_symmetry.space_group_name_H-M   'P 1'
#
loop_
_entity.id
_entity.type
_entity.pdbx_description
1 polymer ?
#
loop_
_entity_poly.entity_id
_entity_poly.type
_entity_poly.pdbx_seq_one_letter_code
_entity_poly.pdbx_strand_id
1 'polypeptide(L)'
;MPLSALTGTRLRERRLANGIRQADLAAMVGISASYLNLIEHDRRKVHGALLVRLADALGFDRTALAQGSDTVLIEGLQSAASRGGALSVELTGLDDFASRFPGWAGLLVATDARVQTLERAVEALNDRMTHDPHLSQSLHEVLSSLSSVRATASILAETEDLDPDWAARFHKNLHHDSERLAAGAEALVAYLDAGSAVAEQGIAAPQEEVEDWLKARGWGFADATLVEGCEAEVAALASTAARSLARGYLARALGDARALPMVDFGAAVTDLGPDPLPWRSALPVTRCRSSAVWPLCRTSGPGS
;
A
#
# COMPACT_ATOMS: atom_id res chain seq x y z
N MET A 1 8.52 34.15 4.93
CA MET A 1 7.79 33.13 4.16
C MET A 1 8.76 32.01 3.81
N PRO A 2 8.94 31.01 4.69
CA PRO A 2 9.69 29.80 4.32
C PRO A 2 8.76 28.91 3.47
N LEU A 3 9.29 28.42 2.35
CA LEU A 3 8.52 27.61 1.38
C LEU A 3 8.69 26.12 1.67
N SER A 4 7.61 25.38 1.40
CA SER A 4 7.42 23.96 1.72
C SER A 4 8.52 23.05 1.16
N ALA A 5 8.73 21.91 1.82
CA ALA A 5 9.74 20.90 1.50
C ALA A 5 9.56 20.18 0.15
N LEU A 6 8.60 20.62 -0.69
CA LEU A 6 8.28 20.05 -2.01
C LEU A 6 8.30 21.11 -3.12
N THR A 7 8.87 22.29 -2.84
CA THR A 7 8.97 23.39 -3.81
C THR A 7 9.82 23.01 -5.02
N GLY A 8 10.89 22.24 -4.81
CA GLY A 8 11.80 21.75 -5.84
C GLY A 8 11.16 20.79 -6.81
N THR A 9 10.47 19.78 -6.26
CA THR A 9 9.78 18.76 -7.07
C THR A 9 8.72 19.39 -7.99
N ARG A 10 7.94 20.36 -7.50
CA ARG A 10 6.94 21.09 -8.29
C ARG A 10 7.55 21.97 -9.39
N LEU A 11 8.67 22.62 -9.07
CA LEU A 11 9.43 23.42 -10.03
C LEU A 11 9.88 22.55 -11.22
N ARG A 12 10.36 21.33 -10.91
CA ARG A 12 10.76 20.34 -11.92
C ARG A 12 9.59 19.87 -12.77
N GLU A 13 8.48 19.47 -12.15
CA GLU A 13 7.28 19.03 -12.88
C GLU A 13 6.77 20.09 -13.85
N ARG A 14 6.69 21.35 -13.40
CA ARG A 14 6.27 22.48 -14.24
C ARG A 14 7.25 22.78 -15.35
N ARG A 15 8.56 22.74 -15.06
CA ARG A 15 9.60 22.90 -16.08
C ARG A 15 9.45 21.85 -17.19
N LEU A 16 9.22 20.59 -16.80
CA LEU A 16 9.00 19.49 -17.73
C LEU A 16 7.70 19.67 -18.53
N ALA A 17 6.61 20.08 -17.88
CA ALA A 17 5.33 20.37 -18.53
C ALA A 17 5.43 21.50 -19.57
N ASN A 18 6.28 22.50 -19.32
CA ASN A 18 6.55 23.59 -20.26
C ASN A 18 7.61 23.24 -21.33
N GLY A 19 8.14 22.01 -21.33
CA GLY A 19 9.18 21.57 -22.28
C GLY A 19 10.52 22.28 -22.13
N ILE A 20 10.79 22.93 -20.99
CA ILE A 20 12.00 23.72 -20.76
C ILE A 20 13.12 22.78 -20.25
N ARG A 21 14.32 22.84 -20.85
CA ARG A 21 15.46 22.09 -20.31
C ARG A 21 15.98 22.74 -19.03
N GLN A 22 16.54 21.94 -18.13
CA GLN A 22 17.07 22.45 -16.86
C GLN A 22 18.15 23.52 -17.06
N ALA A 23 19.05 23.32 -18.01
CA ALA A 23 20.07 24.32 -18.36
C ALA A 23 19.46 25.63 -18.87
N ASP A 24 18.39 25.54 -19.67
CA ASP A 24 17.69 26.70 -20.24
C ASP A 24 16.98 27.48 -19.13
N LEU A 25 16.29 26.80 -18.21
CA LEU A 25 15.69 27.45 -17.04
C LEU A 25 16.75 28.09 -16.15
N ALA A 26 17.85 27.39 -15.87
CA ALA A 26 18.95 27.91 -15.08
C ALA A 26 19.54 29.20 -15.69
N ALA A 27 19.70 29.24 -17.01
CA ALA A 27 20.12 30.43 -17.74
C ALA A 27 19.09 31.58 -17.64
N MET A 28 17.79 31.29 -17.85
CA MET A 28 16.71 32.28 -17.73
C MET A 28 16.65 32.92 -16.33
N VAL A 29 16.86 32.12 -15.28
CA VAL A 29 16.92 32.60 -13.90
C VAL A 29 18.33 32.85 -13.38
N GLY A 30 19.32 32.96 -14.27
CA GLY A 30 20.69 33.41 -13.97
C GLY A 30 21.37 32.66 -12.82
N ILE A 31 21.20 31.35 -12.77
CA ILE A 31 21.89 30.44 -11.83
C ILE A 31 22.55 29.29 -12.59
N SER A 32 23.42 28.53 -11.93
CA SER A 32 24.02 27.35 -12.57
C SER A 32 23.03 26.18 -12.63
N ALA A 33 23.14 25.35 -13.67
CA ALA A 33 22.30 24.15 -13.83
C ALA A 33 22.45 23.19 -12.64
N SER A 34 23.67 23.05 -12.10
CA SER A 34 23.92 22.25 -10.89
C SER A 34 23.20 22.84 -9.66
N TYR A 35 23.13 24.16 -9.55
CA TYR A 35 22.40 24.81 -8.46
C TYR A 35 20.89 24.61 -8.58
N LEU A 36 20.34 24.77 -9.77
CA LEU A 36 18.94 24.45 -10.06
C LEU A 36 18.64 22.96 -9.80
N ASN A 37 19.59 22.06 -10.06
CA ASN A 37 19.44 20.64 -9.78
C ASN A 37 19.29 20.33 -8.30
N LEU A 38 20.07 20.98 -7.44
CA LEU A 38 19.93 20.86 -5.99
C LEU A 38 18.59 21.41 -5.49
N ILE A 39 18.08 22.45 -6.14
CA ILE A 39 16.77 23.03 -5.83
C ILE A 39 15.66 22.07 -6.26
N GLU A 40 15.68 21.55 -7.49
CA GLU A 40 14.67 20.64 -8.04
C GLU A 40 14.55 19.31 -7.28
N HIS A 41 15.60 18.89 -6.57
CA HIS A 41 15.61 17.69 -5.73
C HIS A 41 15.41 18.00 -4.24
N ASP A 42 14.93 19.20 -3.91
CA ASP A 42 14.67 19.66 -2.54
C ASP A 42 15.91 19.58 -1.60
N ARG A 43 17.12 19.48 -2.17
CA ARG A 43 18.39 19.48 -1.43
C ARG A 43 18.84 20.88 -1.03
N ARG A 44 18.30 21.92 -1.67
CA ARG A 44 18.59 23.32 -1.34
C ARG A 44 17.31 24.16 -1.40
N LYS A 45 16.97 24.80 -0.27
CA LYS A 45 15.82 25.68 -0.17
C LYS A 45 16.00 26.94 -1.02
N VAL A 46 14.97 27.31 -1.79
CA VAL A 46 14.90 28.55 -2.57
C VAL A 46 14.10 29.60 -1.83
N HIS A 47 14.57 30.86 -1.85
CA HIS A 47 13.92 31.97 -1.15
C HIS A 47 13.97 33.26 -1.97
N GLY A 48 13.05 34.18 -1.67
CA GLY A 48 13.11 35.58 -2.10
C GLY A 48 13.09 35.78 -3.62
N ALA A 49 14.00 36.60 -4.12
CA ALA A 49 14.04 37.02 -5.52
C ALA A 49 14.25 35.86 -6.52
N LEU A 50 14.93 34.78 -6.11
CA LEU A 50 15.14 33.63 -7.00
C LEU A 50 13.85 32.83 -7.22
N LEU A 51 13.02 32.66 -6.19
CA LEU A 51 11.71 32.01 -6.35
C LEU A 51 10.83 32.82 -7.30
N VAL A 52 10.83 34.15 -7.18
CA VAL A 52 10.03 35.04 -8.04
C VAL A 52 10.44 34.87 -9.50
N ARG A 53 11.74 34.94 -9.78
CA ARG A 53 12.26 34.74 -11.14
C ARG A 53 11.93 33.36 -11.71
N LEU A 54 11.97 32.33 -10.87
CA LEU A 54 11.58 30.96 -11.24
C LEU A 54 10.08 30.83 -11.51
N ALA A 55 9.25 31.49 -10.71
CA ALA A 55 7.79 31.52 -10.89
C ALA A 55 7.42 32.25 -12.19
N ASP A 56 8.03 33.41 -12.45
CA ASP A 56 7.80 34.21 -13.64
C ASP A 56 8.25 33.47 -14.90
N ALA A 57 9.44 32.85 -14.88
CA ALA A 57 9.98 32.08 -16.02
C ALA A 57 9.16 30.83 -16.36
N LEU A 58 8.42 30.28 -15.39
CA LEU A 58 7.60 29.07 -15.57
C LEU A 58 6.10 29.36 -15.68
N GLY A 59 5.68 30.63 -15.64
CA GLY A 59 4.28 31.02 -15.71
C GLY A 59 3.44 30.45 -14.55
N PHE A 60 3.96 30.56 -13.32
CA PHE A 60 3.20 30.22 -12.12
C PHE A 60 2.24 31.36 -11.74
N ASP A 61 1.02 31.01 -11.35
CA ASP A 61 0.27 31.86 -10.42
C ASP A 61 0.90 31.70 -9.03
N ARG A 62 1.23 32.82 -8.39
CA ARG A 62 2.08 32.90 -7.18
C ARG A 62 1.48 32.17 -5.98
N THR A 63 0.18 31.87 -6.05
CA THR A 63 -0.65 31.15 -5.08
C THR A 63 -0.55 29.63 -5.21
N ALA A 64 -0.33 29.09 -6.41
CA ALA A 64 -0.41 27.65 -6.70
C ALA A 64 0.79 26.84 -6.17
N LEU A 65 1.98 27.45 -6.06
CA LEU A 65 3.18 26.78 -5.52
C LEU A 65 3.09 26.50 -4.02
N ALA A 66 2.40 27.38 -3.28
CA ALA A 66 2.25 27.27 -1.83
C ALA A 66 1.11 26.31 -1.43
N GLN A 67 -0.02 26.34 -2.14
CA GLN A 67 -1.28 25.82 -1.57
C GLN A 67 -1.43 24.29 -1.58
N GLY A 68 -1.07 23.55 -2.64
CA GLY A 68 -1.60 22.18 -2.80
C GLY A 68 -1.05 21.05 -1.90
N SER A 69 0.02 21.25 -1.11
CA SER A 69 0.57 20.24 -0.18
C SER A 69 0.39 20.69 1.25
N ASP A 70 0.44 22.01 1.46
CA ASP A 70 0.09 22.59 2.74
C ASP A 70 -1.39 22.33 3.02
N THR A 71 -2.29 22.36 2.02
CA THR A 71 -3.72 22.04 2.24
C THR A 71 -3.96 20.64 2.79
N VAL A 72 -3.40 19.58 2.19
CA VAL A 72 -3.60 18.19 2.67
C VAL A 72 -2.99 18.00 4.06
N LEU A 73 -1.82 18.59 4.31
CA LEU A 73 -1.14 18.51 5.60
C LEU A 73 -1.92 19.28 6.69
N ILE A 74 -2.45 20.45 6.34
CA ILE A 74 -3.26 21.31 7.21
C ILE A 74 -4.59 20.65 7.52
N GLU A 75 -5.28 20.09 6.53
CA GLU A 75 -6.50 19.31 6.71
C GLU A 75 -6.24 18.10 7.62
N GLY A 76 -5.13 17.38 7.41
CA GLY A 76 -4.71 16.28 8.27
C GLY A 76 -4.49 16.73 9.72
N LEU A 77 -3.80 17.86 9.93
CA LEU A 77 -3.55 18.43 11.25
C LEU A 77 -4.83 18.94 11.92
N GLN A 78 -5.74 19.58 11.19
CA GLN A 78 -7.06 19.98 11.70
C GLN A 78 -7.89 18.77 12.11
N SER A 79 -7.85 17.72 11.28
CA SER A 79 -8.50 16.45 11.57
C SER A 79 -7.94 15.83 12.86
N ALA A 80 -6.62 15.77 13.00
CA ALA A 80 -5.96 15.29 14.22
C ALA A 80 -6.30 16.14 15.45
N ALA A 81 -6.35 17.48 15.30
CA ALA A 81 -6.72 18.39 16.38
C ALA A 81 -8.18 18.17 16.84
N SER A 82 -9.11 17.93 15.91
CA SER A 82 -10.52 17.65 16.25
C SER A 82 -10.71 16.36 17.07
N ARG A 83 -9.80 15.39 16.92
CA ARG A 83 -9.76 14.12 17.65
C ARG A 83 -8.94 14.18 18.94
N GLY A 84 -8.14 15.23 19.14
CA GLY A 84 -7.30 15.44 20.33
C GLY A 84 -8.07 15.59 21.65
N GLY A 85 -9.41 15.61 21.61
CA GLY A 85 -10.27 15.50 22.78
C GLY A 85 -10.03 16.61 23.81
N ALA A 86 -9.50 16.24 24.97
CA ALA A 86 -9.28 17.13 26.12
C ALA A 86 -8.18 18.19 25.91
N LEU A 87 -7.36 18.04 24.87
CA LEU A 87 -6.35 19.03 24.51
C LEU A 87 -7.00 20.08 23.60
N SER A 88 -7.24 21.27 24.13
CA SER A 88 -7.65 22.43 23.33
C SER A 88 -6.46 22.89 22.47
N VAL A 89 -6.32 22.32 21.27
CA VAL A 89 -5.27 22.69 20.33
C VAL A 89 -5.66 23.99 19.61
N GLU A 90 -4.76 24.97 19.64
CA GLU A 90 -4.94 26.21 18.90
C GLU A 90 -4.82 25.95 17.40
N LEU A 91 -5.89 26.20 16.65
CA LEU A 91 -5.90 26.08 15.17
C LEU A 91 -5.35 27.36 14.49
N THR A 92 -5.22 28.44 15.25
CA THR A 92 -4.69 29.71 14.75
C THR A 92 -3.20 29.57 14.45
N GLY A 93 -2.78 29.88 13.22
CA GLY A 93 -1.37 29.80 12.81
C GLY A 93 -0.89 28.39 12.46
N LEU A 94 -1.80 27.46 12.24
CA LEU A 94 -1.48 26.09 11.83
C LEU A 94 -0.72 26.04 10.50
N ASP A 95 -0.97 26.97 9.57
CA ASP A 95 -0.16 27.17 8.35
C ASP A 95 1.30 27.52 8.66
N ASP A 96 1.53 28.41 9.64
CA ASP A 96 2.87 28.81 10.07
C ASP A 96 3.59 27.64 10.77
N PHE A 97 2.87 26.86 11.59
CA PHE A 97 3.40 25.63 12.19
C PHE A 97 3.81 24.60 11.14
N ALA A 98 2.92 24.29 10.18
CA ALA A 98 3.19 23.35 9.10
C ALA A 98 4.39 23.79 8.24
N SER A 99 4.52 25.09 7.97
CA SER A 99 5.64 25.64 7.20
C SER A 99 6.97 25.66 7.97
N ARG A 100 6.96 25.94 9.29
CA ARG A 100 8.16 25.97 10.14
C ARG A 100 8.65 24.58 10.51
N PHE A 101 7.73 23.64 10.72
CA PHE A 101 8.02 22.30 11.22
C PHE A 101 7.35 21.19 10.37
N PRO A 102 7.67 21.08 9.06
CA PRO A 102 6.98 20.15 8.16
C PRO A 102 7.16 18.67 8.55
N GLY A 103 8.32 18.30 9.11
CA GLY A 103 8.55 16.93 9.57
C GLY A 103 7.71 16.55 10.79
N TRP A 104 7.54 17.49 11.74
CA TRP A 104 6.67 17.28 12.90
C TRP A 104 5.20 17.26 12.51
N ALA A 105 4.79 18.17 11.62
CA ALA A 105 3.45 18.18 11.04
C ALA A 105 3.12 16.84 10.36
N GLY A 106 4.03 16.33 9.52
CA GLY A 106 3.86 15.04 8.86
C GLY A 106 3.79 13.87 9.83
N LEU A 107 4.64 13.86 10.87
CA LEU A 107 4.61 12.82 11.90
C LEU A 107 3.29 12.81 12.68
N LEU A 108 2.73 13.97 13.02
CA LEU A 108 1.45 14.08 13.71
C LEU A 108 0.31 13.51 12.87
N VAL A 109 0.24 13.89 11.58
CA VAL A 109 -0.76 13.36 10.66
C VAL A 109 -0.62 11.85 10.46
N ALA A 110 0.60 11.35 10.29
CA ALA A 110 0.85 9.92 10.15
C ALA A 110 0.49 9.13 11.41
N THR A 111 0.78 9.69 12.59
CA THR A 111 0.44 9.08 13.88
C THR A 111 -1.07 9.02 14.06
N ASP A 112 -1.78 10.12 13.77
CA ASP A 112 -3.23 10.15 13.82
C ASP A 112 -3.87 9.16 12.83
N ALA A 113 -3.38 9.07 11.59
CA ALA A 113 -3.85 8.07 10.63
C ALA A 113 -3.63 6.62 11.11
N ARG A 114 -2.49 6.36 11.78
CA ARG A 114 -2.19 5.07 12.41
C ARG A 114 -3.14 4.79 13.58
N VAL A 115 -3.40 5.77 14.45
CA VAL A 115 -4.37 5.65 15.55
C VAL A 115 -5.76 5.32 15.01
N GLN A 116 -6.24 6.04 14.01
CA GLN A 116 -7.55 5.75 13.38
C GLN A 116 -7.63 4.33 12.80
N THR A 117 -6.53 3.84 12.24
CA THR A 117 -6.48 2.47 11.71
C THR A 117 -6.56 1.44 12.82
N LEU A 118 -5.85 1.68 13.93
CA LEU A 118 -5.90 0.83 15.12
C LEU A 118 -7.29 0.87 15.78
N GLU A 119 -7.90 2.04 15.92
CA GLU A 119 -9.25 2.19 16.47
C GLU A 119 -10.28 1.44 15.63
N ARG A 120 -10.25 1.58 14.30
CA ARG A 120 -11.12 0.80 13.39
C ARG A 120 -10.88 -0.70 13.50
N ALA A 121 -9.63 -1.14 13.69
CA ALA A 121 -9.31 -2.54 13.87
C ALA A 121 -9.85 -3.08 15.20
N VAL A 122 -9.76 -2.29 16.27
CA VAL A 122 -10.33 -2.63 17.59
C VAL A 122 -11.85 -2.70 17.52
N GLU A 123 -12.51 -1.73 16.87
CA GLU A 123 -13.97 -1.74 16.67
C GLU A 123 -14.40 -2.99 15.90
N ALA A 124 -13.72 -3.31 14.79
CA ALA A 124 -14.00 -4.49 13.99
C ALA A 124 -13.79 -5.80 14.77
N LEU A 125 -12.77 -5.86 15.64
CA LEU A 125 -12.55 -7.01 16.52
C LEU A 125 -13.66 -7.13 17.56
N ASN A 126 -14.05 -6.02 18.19
CA ASN A 126 -15.11 -5.99 19.18
C ASN A 126 -16.46 -6.40 18.57
N ASP A 127 -16.78 -5.94 17.36
CA ASP A 127 -17.97 -6.33 16.63
C ASP A 127 -17.97 -7.83 16.33
N ARG A 128 -16.84 -8.40 15.91
CA ARG A 128 -16.72 -9.86 15.71
C ARG A 128 -16.86 -10.64 17.02
N MET A 129 -16.31 -10.15 18.13
CA MET A 129 -16.44 -10.86 19.41
C MET A 129 -17.86 -10.82 19.97
N THR A 130 -18.57 -9.72 19.75
CA THR A 130 -19.88 -9.50 20.39
C THR A 130 -21.04 -9.95 19.51
N HIS A 131 -20.89 -9.84 18.18
CA HIS A 131 -21.98 -9.99 17.23
C HIS A 131 -21.78 -11.10 16.20
N ASP A 132 -20.69 -11.90 16.27
CA ASP A 132 -20.50 -13.01 15.33
C ASP A 132 -21.42 -14.21 15.69
N PRO A 133 -22.36 -14.59 14.80
CA PRO A 133 -23.26 -15.72 15.03
C PRO A 133 -22.54 -17.07 15.17
N HIS A 134 -21.43 -17.27 14.46
CA HIS A 134 -20.65 -18.50 14.48
C HIS A 134 -19.90 -18.69 15.80
N LEU A 135 -19.32 -17.61 16.34
CA LEU A 135 -18.71 -17.62 17.67
C LEU A 135 -19.75 -17.92 18.75
N SER A 136 -20.91 -17.24 18.69
CA SER A 136 -22.01 -17.45 19.64
C SER A 136 -22.53 -18.89 19.60
N GLN A 137 -22.70 -19.46 18.40
CA GLN A 137 -23.12 -20.84 18.23
C GLN A 137 -22.09 -21.84 18.80
N SER A 138 -20.80 -21.65 18.51
CA SER A 138 -19.73 -22.53 18.99
C SER A 138 -19.66 -22.52 20.54
N LEU A 139 -19.80 -21.34 21.16
CA LEU A 139 -19.88 -21.20 22.62
C LEU A 139 -21.10 -21.92 23.19
N HIS A 140 -22.26 -21.81 22.56
CA HIS A 140 -23.47 -22.51 23.00
C HIS A 140 -23.32 -24.03 22.90
N GLU A 141 -22.75 -24.54 21.80
CA GLU A 141 -22.50 -25.97 21.60
C GLU A 141 -21.55 -26.54 22.67
N VAL A 142 -20.49 -25.80 23.02
CA VAL A 142 -19.57 -26.16 24.12
C VAL A 142 -20.30 -26.18 25.46
N LEU A 143 -21.10 -25.17 25.79
CA LEU A 143 -21.85 -25.09 27.04
C LEU A 143 -22.91 -26.20 27.17
N SER A 144 -23.63 -26.50 26.09
CA SER A 144 -24.61 -27.59 26.05
C SER A 144 -23.94 -28.95 26.21
N SER A 145 -22.84 -29.20 25.50
CA SER A 145 -22.09 -30.47 25.60
C SER A 145 -21.50 -30.65 26.99
N LEU A 146 -20.90 -29.61 27.58
CA LEU A 146 -20.39 -29.62 28.94
C LEU A 146 -21.48 -29.91 29.98
N SER A 147 -22.67 -29.32 29.80
CA SER A 147 -23.82 -29.56 30.70
C SER A 147 -24.29 -31.01 30.63
N SER A 148 -24.33 -31.59 29.42
CA SER A 148 -24.70 -33.00 29.21
C SER A 148 -23.67 -33.98 29.79
N VAL A 149 -22.38 -33.70 29.57
CA VAL A 149 -21.25 -34.44 30.16
C VAL A 149 -21.36 -34.43 31.68
N ARG A 150 -21.57 -33.25 32.27
CA ARG A 150 -21.69 -33.09 33.73
C ARG A 150 -22.89 -33.88 34.28
N ALA A 151 -24.06 -33.77 33.65
CA ALA A 151 -25.25 -34.50 34.08
C ALA A 151 -25.04 -36.03 34.00
N THR A 152 -24.50 -36.51 32.90
CA THR A 152 -24.21 -37.94 32.68
C THR A 152 -23.17 -38.46 33.66
N ALA A 153 -22.09 -37.70 33.89
CA ALA A 153 -21.04 -38.05 34.84
C ALA A 153 -21.55 -38.05 36.30
N SER A 154 -22.40 -37.09 36.68
CA SER A 154 -23.03 -37.07 38.00
C SER A 154 -23.90 -38.31 38.24
N ILE A 155 -24.73 -38.71 37.27
CA ILE A 155 -25.57 -39.92 37.39
C ILE A 155 -24.71 -41.17 37.60
N LEU A 156 -23.64 -41.31 36.80
CA LEU A 156 -22.68 -42.42 36.89
C LEU A 156 -21.91 -42.44 38.22
N ALA A 157 -21.65 -41.27 38.82
CA ALA A 157 -20.89 -41.16 40.06
C ALA A 157 -21.76 -41.33 41.33
N GLU A 158 -23.02 -40.89 41.29
CA GLU A 158 -23.91 -40.87 42.46
C GLU A 158 -24.77 -42.14 42.59
N THR A 159 -24.89 -42.94 41.53
CA THR A 159 -25.74 -44.15 41.52
C THR A 159 -24.89 -45.42 41.56
N GLU A 160 -24.77 -46.05 42.72
CA GLU A 160 -23.89 -47.21 42.93
C GLU A 160 -24.38 -48.52 42.26
N ASP A 161 -25.70 -48.71 42.12
CA ASP A 161 -26.32 -49.94 41.57
C ASP A 161 -27.04 -49.68 40.23
N LEU A 162 -26.31 -49.17 39.24
CA LEU A 162 -26.85 -49.01 37.88
C LEU A 162 -26.92 -50.36 37.14
N ASP A 163 -28.04 -50.59 36.48
CA ASP A 163 -28.19 -51.71 35.55
C ASP A 163 -27.10 -51.67 34.46
N PRO A 164 -26.45 -52.80 34.10
CA PRO A 164 -25.32 -52.82 33.18
C PRO A 164 -25.63 -52.24 31.79
N ASP A 165 -26.85 -52.44 31.27
CA ASP A 165 -27.24 -51.94 29.96
C ASP A 165 -27.42 -50.42 29.99
N TRP A 166 -27.93 -49.88 31.11
CA TRP A 166 -28.03 -48.44 31.33
C TRP A 166 -26.67 -47.78 31.51
N ALA A 167 -25.76 -48.40 32.28
CA ALA A 167 -24.39 -47.92 32.45
C ALA A 167 -23.66 -47.82 31.09
N ALA A 168 -23.79 -48.84 30.24
CA ALA A 168 -23.22 -48.83 28.89
C ALA A 168 -23.76 -47.68 28.03
N ARG A 169 -25.06 -47.37 28.13
CA ARG A 169 -25.67 -46.22 27.43
C ARG A 169 -25.16 -44.88 27.94
N PHE A 170 -25.03 -44.70 29.26
CA PHE A 170 -24.47 -43.47 29.84
C PHE A 170 -23.00 -43.28 29.45
N HIS A 171 -22.18 -44.34 29.46
CA HIS A 171 -20.80 -44.26 28.96
C HIS A 171 -20.74 -43.88 27.48
N LYS A 172 -21.62 -44.44 26.63
CA LYS A 172 -21.70 -44.05 25.22
C LYS A 172 -22.10 -42.59 25.03
N ASN A 173 -23.09 -42.11 25.79
CA ASN A 173 -23.51 -40.70 25.75
C ASN A 173 -22.38 -39.78 26.21
N LEU A 174 -21.67 -40.14 27.29
CA LEU A 174 -20.55 -39.38 27.81
C LEU A 174 -19.41 -39.25 26.78
N HIS A 175 -19.09 -40.35 26.08
CA HIS A 175 -18.09 -40.35 25.02
C HIS A 175 -18.50 -39.43 23.87
N HIS A 176 -19.72 -39.57 23.36
CA HIS A 176 -20.25 -38.74 22.28
C HIS A 176 -20.30 -37.24 22.63
N ASP A 177 -20.76 -36.90 23.85
CA ASP A 177 -20.81 -35.51 24.27
C ASP A 177 -19.41 -34.92 24.54
N SER A 178 -18.44 -35.76 24.92
CA SER A 178 -17.03 -35.37 25.02
C SER A 178 -16.40 -35.10 23.65
N GLU A 179 -16.73 -35.91 22.62
CA GLU A 179 -16.30 -35.66 21.23
C GLU A 179 -16.90 -34.35 20.70
N ARG A 180 -18.18 -34.09 20.98
CA ARG A 180 -18.83 -32.81 20.61
C ARG A 180 -18.20 -31.62 21.32
N LEU A 181 -17.86 -31.76 22.60
CA LEU A 181 -17.15 -30.73 23.36
C LEU A 181 -15.77 -30.43 22.74
N ALA A 182 -15.02 -31.46 22.37
CA ALA A 182 -13.72 -31.31 21.73
C ALA A 182 -13.84 -30.61 20.36
N ALA A 183 -14.78 -31.03 19.52
CA ALA A 183 -15.04 -30.41 18.22
C ALA A 183 -15.44 -28.92 18.35
N GLY A 184 -16.31 -28.59 19.32
CA GLY A 184 -16.69 -27.21 19.61
C GLY A 184 -15.51 -26.36 20.11
N ALA A 185 -14.63 -26.93 20.92
CA ALA A 185 -13.42 -26.25 21.38
C ALA A 185 -12.40 -26.02 20.24
N GLU A 186 -12.20 -27.00 19.36
CA GLU A 186 -11.36 -26.87 18.17
C GLU A 186 -11.88 -25.79 17.21
N ALA A 187 -13.21 -25.71 17.02
CA ALA A 187 -13.84 -24.67 16.20
C ALA A 187 -13.62 -23.26 16.76
N LEU A 188 -13.66 -23.09 18.10
CA LEU A 188 -13.35 -21.81 18.75
C LEU A 188 -11.90 -21.40 18.56
N VAL A 189 -10.96 -22.35 18.68
CA VAL A 189 -9.51 -22.09 18.45
C VAL A 189 -9.26 -21.70 17.00
N ALA A 190 -9.82 -22.46 16.04
CA ALA A 190 -9.67 -22.16 14.61
C ALA A 190 -10.23 -20.78 14.24
N TYR A 191 -11.34 -20.36 14.86
CA TYR A 191 -11.92 -19.04 14.66
C TYR A 191 -11.03 -17.90 15.21
N LEU A 192 -10.44 -18.07 16.40
CA LEU A 192 -9.49 -17.12 16.98
C LEU A 192 -8.19 -17.01 16.17
N ASP A 193 -7.70 -18.14 15.65
CA ASP A 193 -6.52 -18.19 14.78
C ASP A 193 -6.80 -17.53 13.42
N ALA A 194 -8.01 -17.68 12.86
CA ALA A 194 -8.40 -17.02 11.62
C ALA A 194 -8.46 -15.48 11.77
N GLY A 195 -8.87 -14.97 12.94
CA GLY A 195 -8.81 -13.54 13.28
C GLY A 195 -7.37 -13.03 13.38
N SER A 196 -6.48 -13.84 13.96
CA SER A 196 -5.04 -13.55 14.05
C SER A 196 -4.36 -13.59 12.68
N ALA A 197 -4.76 -14.47 11.77
CA ALA A 197 -4.22 -14.53 10.41
C ALA A 197 -4.51 -13.24 9.61
N VAL A 198 -5.69 -12.63 9.81
CA VAL A 198 -6.04 -11.34 9.17
C VAL A 198 -5.28 -10.15 9.79
N ALA A 199 -4.94 -10.22 11.08
CA ALA A 199 -4.15 -9.20 11.77
C ALA A 199 -2.62 -9.36 11.58
N GLU A 200 -2.13 -10.60 11.42
CA GLU A 200 -0.75 -10.92 11.02
C GLU A 200 -0.50 -10.67 9.53
N GLN A 201 -1.54 -10.56 8.71
CA GLN A 201 -1.49 -10.04 7.33
C GLN A 201 -1.37 -8.50 7.29
N GLY A 202 -0.63 -7.93 8.24
CA GLY A 202 -0.13 -6.56 8.23
C GLY A 202 1.08 -6.33 7.31
N ILE A 203 1.26 -7.14 6.26
CA ILE A 203 2.33 -6.96 5.28
C ILE A 203 1.69 -7.06 3.91
N ALA A 204 1.44 -5.91 3.28
CA ALA A 204 1.14 -5.66 1.87
C ALA A 204 0.16 -6.63 1.17
N ALA A 205 -0.87 -6.11 0.51
CA ALA A 205 -1.66 -6.97 -0.40
C ALA A 205 -0.70 -7.72 -1.35
N PRO A 206 -0.97 -8.98 -1.76
CA PRO A 206 -0.06 -9.73 -2.64
C PRO A 206 0.37 -8.97 -3.91
N GLN A 207 -0.46 -8.01 -4.33
CA GLN A 207 -0.15 -7.09 -5.42
C GLN A 207 0.81 -5.97 -5.02
N GLU A 208 0.65 -5.36 -3.84
CA GLU A 208 1.54 -4.35 -3.27
C GLU A 208 2.94 -4.94 -3.00
N GLU A 209 3.01 -6.21 -2.57
CA GLU A 209 4.27 -6.95 -2.41
C GLU A 209 5.03 -7.09 -3.75
N VAL A 210 4.31 -7.40 -4.83
CA VAL A 210 4.87 -7.45 -6.18
C VAL A 210 5.26 -6.06 -6.68
N GLU A 211 4.47 -5.04 -6.38
CA GLU A 211 4.77 -3.65 -6.75
C GLU A 211 6.03 -3.13 -6.05
N ASP A 212 6.22 -3.44 -4.76
CA ASP A 212 7.43 -3.09 -4.02
C ASP A 212 8.66 -3.84 -4.55
N TRP A 213 8.52 -5.12 -4.88
CA TRP A 213 9.57 -5.90 -5.55
C TRP A 213 9.94 -5.31 -6.92
N LEU A 214 8.95 -4.94 -7.74
CA LEU A 214 9.17 -4.29 -9.04
C LEU A 214 9.80 -2.90 -8.87
N LYS A 215 9.37 -2.15 -7.86
CA LYS A 215 9.88 -0.80 -7.55
C LYS A 215 11.34 -0.83 -7.11
N ALA A 216 11.74 -1.83 -6.32
CA ALA A 216 13.14 -2.04 -5.94
C ALA A 216 14.05 -2.26 -7.17
N ARG A 217 13.49 -2.76 -8.28
CA ARG A 217 14.18 -2.97 -9.56
C ARG A 217 14.01 -1.84 -10.57
N GLY A 218 13.28 -0.78 -10.23
CA GLY A 218 12.99 0.32 -11.16
C GLY A 218 12.10 -0.11 -12.33
N TRP A 219 11.20 -1.08 -12.11
CA TRP A 219 10.20 -1.56 -13.08
C TRP A 219 10.75 -2.17 -14.39
N GLY A 220 12.07 -2.35 -14.48
CA GLY A 220 12.74 -2.82 -15.70
C GLY A 220 13.41 -4.18 -15.51
N PHE A 221 13.39 -4.99 -16.57
CA PHE A 221 14.19 -6.21 -16.67
C PHE A 221 14.99 -6.17 -17.98
N ALA A 222 16.27 -6.54 -17.92
CA ALA A 222 17.07 -6.77 -19.11
C ALA A 222 16.63 -8.09 -19.77
N ASP A 223 16.69 -8.16 -21.10
CA ASP A 223 16.21 -9.32 -21.86
C ASP A 223 16.96 -10.61 -21.48
N ALA A 224 18.27 -10.51 -21.20
CA ALA A 224 19.07 -11.64 -20.69
C ALA A 224 18.55 -12.16 -19.33
N THR A 225 18.21 -11.26 -18.41
CA THR A 225 17.70 -11.59 -17.08
C THR A 225 16.29 -12.21 -17.13
N LEU A 226 15.46 -11.79 -18.09
CA LEU A 226 14.15 -12.41 -18.33
C LEU A 226 14.28 -13.85 -18.87
N VAL A 227 15.32 -14.12 -19.67
CA VAL A 227 15.59 -15.45 -20.23
C VAL A 227 16.16 -16.40 -19.17
N GLU A 228 17.03 -15.92 -18.28
CA GLU A 228 17.56 -16.69 -17.14
C GLU A 228 16.47 -17.03 -16.10
N GLY A 229 15.48 -16.14 -15.95
CA GLY A 229 14.37 -16.31 -15.01
C GLY A 229 14.73 -15.91 -13.57
N CYS A 230 13.86 -15.13 -12.93
CA CYS A 230 14.10 -14.61 -11.58
C CYS A 230 13.51 -15.50 -10.46
N GLU A 231 13.54 -16.82 -10.60
CA GLU A 231 12.86 -17.75 -9.68
C GLU A 231 13.38 -17.65 -8.23
N ALA A 232 14.67 -17.40 -8.02
CA ALA A 232 15.23 -17.22 -6.67
C ALA A 232 14.63 -16.02 -5.93
N GLU A 233 14.31 -14.95 -6.65
CA GLU A 233 13.74 -13.73 -6.08
C GLU A 233 12.22 -13.82 -5.95
N VAL A 234 11.57 -14.46 -6.91
CA VAL A 234 10.16 -14.82 -6.78
C VAL A 234 9.99 -15.71 -5.55
N ALA A 235 10.85 -16.69 -5.32
CA ALA A 235 10.79 -17.56 -4.14
C ALA A 235 10.96 -16.81 -2.81
N ALA A 236 11.60 -15.63 -2.82
CA ALA A 236 11.78 -14.78 -1.65
C ALA A 236 10.53 -13.95 -1.27
N LEU A 237 9.51 -13.91 -2.14
CA LEU A 237 8.22 -13.29 -1.81
C LEU A 237 7.49 -14.13 -0.75
N ALA A 238 7.02 -13.45 0.29
CA ALA A 238 6.35 -14.02 1.45
C ALA A 238 5.08 -14.78 1.03
N SER A 239 4.22 -14.17 0.22
CA SER A 239 2.93 -14.77 -0.12
C SER A 239 2.97 -15.64 -1.39
N THR A 240 2.28 -16.77 -1.36
CA THR A 240 2.14 -17.66 -2.54
C THR A 240 1.38 -16.95 -3.68
N ALA A 241 0.47 -16.04 -3.34
CA ALA A 241 -0.26 -15.22 -4.31
C ALA A 241 0.66 -14.20 -5.01
N ALA A 242 1.55 -13.52 -4.28
CA ALA A 242 2.55 -12.62 -4.88
C ALA A 242 3.51 -13.39 -5.81
N ARG A 243 3.93 -14.60 -5.40
CA ARG A 243 4.74 -15.49 -6.24
C ARG A 243 4.06 -15.82 -7.57
N SER A 244 2.76 -16.10 -7.56
CA SER A 244 1.98 -16.36 -8.77
C SER A 244 1.89 -15.12 -9.67
N LEU A 245 1.59 -13.96 -9.08
CA LEU A 245 1.50 -12.68 -9.80
C LEU A 245 2.84 -12.27 -10.43
N ALA A 246 3.95 -12.41 -9.69
CA ALA A 246 5.29 -12.12 -10.18
C ALA A 246 5.68 -13.02 -11.38
N ARG A 247 5.37 -14.32 -11.33
CA ARG A 247 5.58 -15.23 -12.48
C ARG A 247 4.75 -14.83 -13.69
N GLY A 248 3.49 -14.45 -13.48
CA GLY A 248 2.62 -13.95 -14.55
C GLY A 248 3.16 -12.69 -15.21
N TYR A 249 3.73 -11.77 -14.42
CA TYR A 249 4.41 -10.57 -14.92
C TYR A 249 5.65 -10.93 -15.74
N LEU A 250 6.54 -11.79 -15.21
CA LEU A 250 7.77 -12.21 -15.89
C LEU A 250 7.49 -12.92 -17.22
N ALA A 251 6.49 -13.81 -17.26
CA ALA A 251 6.09 -14.50 -18.49
C ALA A 251 5.61 -13.51 -19.56
N ARG A 252 4.86 -12.48 -19.16
CA ARG A 252 4.43 -11.41 -20.06
C ARG A 252 5.61 -10.57 -20.55
N ALA A 253 6.50 -10.16 -19.65
CA ALA A 253 7.68 -9.38 -19.97
C ALA A 253 8.63 -10.14 -20.93
N LEU A 254 8.82 -11.45 -20.73
CA LEU A 254 9.60 -12.30 -21.63
C LEU A 254 8.94 -12.45 -23.01
N GLY A 255 7.61 -12.60 -23.05
CA GLY A 255 6.85 -12.62 -24.31
C GLY A 255 7.04 -11.32 -25.10
N ASP A 256 6.96 -10.19 -24.40
CA ASP A 256 7.16 -8.88 -25.01
C ASP A 256 8.63 -8.66 -25.43
N ALA A 257 9.61 -9.19 -24.68
CA ALA A 257 11.03 -9.14 -25.03
C ALA A 257 11.37 -9.97 -26.28
N ARG A 258 10.71 -11.11 -26.48
CA ARG A 258 10.86 -11.92 -27.69
C ARG A 258 10.21 -11.27 -28.91
N ALA A 259 9.08 -10.60 -28.72
CA ALA A 259 8.39 -9.90 -29.80
C ALA A 259 9.12 -8.62 -30.22
N LEU A 260 9.76 -7.95 -29.26
CA LEU A 260 10.50 -6.71 -29.49
C LEU A 260 11.74 -6.66 -28.56
N PRO A 261 12.89 -7.15 -29.03
CA PRO A 261 14.15 -7.07 -28.29
C PRO A 261 14.55 -5.62 -28.02
N MET A 262 15.10 -5.35 -26.83
CA MET A 262 15.50 -4.00 -26.45
C MET A 262 16.62 -3.42 -27.30
N VAL A 263 17.45 -4.28 -27.90
CA VAL A 263 18.53 -3.88 -28.81
C VAL A 263 17.96 -3.33 -30.12
N ASP A 264 17.00 -4.05 -30.70
CA ASP A 264 16.34 -3.64 -31.96
C ASP A 264 15.47 -2.41 -31.74
N PHE A 265 14.78 -2.34 -30.60
CA PHE A 265 14.02 -1.16 -30.20
C PHE A 265 14.93 0.06 -29.98
N GLY A 266 16.05 -0.11 -29.29
CA GLY A 266 17.03 0.96 -29.08
C GLY A 266 17.59 1.50 -30.40
N ALA A 267 17.91 0.61 -31.34
CA ALA A 267 18.35 1.00 -32.69
C ALA A 267 17.25 1.79 -33.42
N ALA A 268 16.00 1.32 -33.39
CA ALA A 268 14.87 2.01 -34.01
C ALA A 268 14.59 3.40 -33.40
N VAL A 269 14.71 3.56 -32.07
CA VAL A 269 14.56 4.86 -31.40
C VAL A 269 15.69 5.81 -31.76
N THR A 270 16.91 5.29 -31.98
CA THR A 270 18.06 6.10 -32.37
C THR A 270 17.95 6.58 -33.83
N ASP A 271 17.36 5.75 -34.70
CA ASP A 271 17.25 6.02 -36.14
C ASP A 271 15.99 6.83 -36.51
N LEU A 272 14.86 6.55 -35.87
CA LEU A 272 13.55 7.18 -36.17
C LEU A 272 13.16 8.31 -35.20
N GLY A 273 13.94 8.50 -34.13
CA GLY A 273 13.64 9.47 -33.07
C GLY A 273 12.57 8.99 -32.08
N PRO A 274 12.25 9.81 -31.05
CA PRO A 274 11.36 9.44 -29.94
C PRO A 274 9.86 9.46 -30.28
N ASP A 275 9.50 9.84 -31.52
CA ASP A 275 8.10 9.89 -31.95
C ASP A 275 7.57 8.46 -32.18
N PRO A 276 6.48 8.04 -31.48
CA PRO A 276 5.93 6.71 -31.62
C PRO A 276 5.20 6.45 -32.94
N LEU A 277 4.83 7.48 -33.70
CA LEU A 277 4.11 7.34 -34.97
C LEU A 277 4.92 6.57 -36.05
N PRO A 278 6.20 6.89 -36.31
CA PRO A 278 7.01 6.15 -37.28
C PRO A 278 7.36 4.71 -36.88
N TRP A 279 7.26 4.33 -35.61
CA TRP A 279 7.65 2.98 -35.16
C TRP A 279 6.68 1.88 -35.61
N ARG A 280 5.42 2.23 -35.89
CA ARG A 280 4.39 1.27 -36.34
C ARG A 280 4.69 0.62 -37.69
N SER A 281 5.47 1.27 -38.55
CA SER A 281 5.85 0.74 -39.86
C SER A 281 7.19 -0.02 -39.85
N ALA A 282 8.05 0.24 -38.87
CA ALA A 282 9.40 -0.33 -38.79
C ALA A 282 9.52 -1.55 -37.86
N LEU A 283 8.60 -1.70 -36.89
CA LEU A 283 8.60 -2.79 -35.93
C LEU A 283 7.32 -3.64 -36.07
N PRO A 284 7.36 -4.96 -35.76
CA PRO A 284 6.19 -5.83 -35.78
C PRO A 284 5.27 -5.51 -34.58
N VAL A 285 4.62 -4.33 -34.59
CA VAL A 285 3.83 -3.82 -33.47
C VAL A 285 2.36 -4.20 -33.62
N THR A 286 2.00 -5.42 -33.22
CA THR A 286 0.60 -5.72 -32.79
C THR A 286 0.42 -5.58 -31.28
N ARG A 287 1.51 -5.54 -30.51
CA ARG A 287 1.53 -5.17 -29.09
C ARG A 287 2.78 -4.34 -28.82
N CYS A 288 2.64 -3.03 -28.59
CA CYS A 288 3.67 -2.31 -27.84
C CYS A 288 3.86 -3.06 -26.52
N ARG A 289 5.11 -3.28 -26.09
CA ARG A 289 5.47 -3.81 -24.76
C ARG A 289 4.46 -3.32 -23.73
N SER A 290 3.80 -4.23 -23.02
CA SER A 290 2.77 -3.91 -22.05
C SER A 290 3.27 -2.77 -21.17
N SER A 291 2.51 -1.68 -21.16
CA SER A 291 2.79 -0.35 -20.65
C SER A 291 3.06 -0.24 -19.13
N ALA A 292 3.49 -1.32 -18.50
CA ALA A 292 3.92 -1.37 -17.10
C ALA A 292 5.42 -1.07 -16.91
N VAL A 293 6.20 -1.00 -18.00
CA VAL A 293 7.66 -0.72 -17.95
C VAL A 293 8.00 0.72 -18.37
N TRP A 294 7.03 1.52 -18.84
CA TRP A 294 7.29 2.87 -19.35
C TRP A 294 6.54 3.96 -18.55
N PRO A 295 7.26 4.77 -17.75
CA PRO A 295 6.71 5.98 -17.11
C PRO A 295 6.31 7.09 -18.10
N LEU A 296 6.55 6.90 -19.40
CA LEU A 296 6.47 7.96 -20.42
C LEU A 296 5.08 8.10 -21.09
N CYS A 297 4.08 7.29 -20.73
CA CYS A 297 2.75 7.33 -21.38
C CYS A 297 1.58 7.90 -20.56
N ARG A 298 1.82 8.56 -19.40
CA ARG A 298 0.72 9.19 -18.62
C ARG A 298 0.44 10.67 -18.93
N THR A 299 1.04 11.27 -19.95
CA THR A 299 0.81 12.70 -20.28
C THR A 299 0.34 12.90 -21.72
N SER A 300 -0.79 12.31 -22.08
CA SER A 300 -1.56 12.76 -23.24
C SER A 300 -3.04 12.39 -23.07
N GLY A 301 -3.73 13.14 -22.21
CA GLY A 301 -5.19 13.30 -22.30
C GLY A 301 -5.54 14.31 -23.41
N PRO A 302 -6.68 14.16 -24.09
CA PRO A 302 -6.99 14.90 -25.30
C PRO A 302 -7.47 16.31 -24.96
N GLY A 303 -6.78 17.31 -25.51
CA GLY A 303 -7.31 18.67 -25.65
C GLY A 303 -7.84 18.85 -27.06
N SER A 304 -9.16 18.95 -27.17
CA SER A 304 -9.84 19.84 -28.11
C SER A 304 -10.45 20.97 -27.29
#